data_AF-A0A955WXA1-F1
#
_entry.id   AF-A0A955WXA1-F1
#
_cell.length_a   1.000
_cell.length_b   1.000
_cell.length_c   1.000
_cell.angle_alpha   90.00
_cell.angle_beta   90.00
_cell.angle_gamma   90.00
#
_symmetry.space_group_name_H-M   'P 1'
#
loop_
_entity.id
_entity.type
_entity.pdbx_description
1 polymer ?
#
loop_
_entity_poly.entity_id
_entity_poly.type
_entity_poly.pdbx_seq_one_letter_code
_entity_poly.pdbx_strand_id
1 'polypeptide(L)' 'MHACPKCAHRFEGQPNFCPACGASLTFDHSKGGDPLIGRMIGGVYQVEELIGEGAMGRVYQATQVQLRKKVALKI' A
#
# COMPACT_ATOMS: atom_id res chain seq x y z
N MET A 1 14.66 8.38 11.94
CA MET A 1 15.00 7.21 12.77
C MET A 1 13.70 6.65 13.35
N HIS A 2 13.36 5.42 13.01
CA HIS A 2 12.15 4.73 13.47
C HIS A 2 12.53 3.57 14.40
N ALA A 3 11.60 3.15 15.25
CA ALA A 3 11.79 2.01 16.16
C ALA A 3 10.74 0.94 15.89
N CYS A 4 11.16 -0.32 15.87
CA CYS A 4 10.26 -1.44 15.68
C CYS A 4 9.34 -1.58 16.91
N PRO A 5 8.00 -1.61 16.74
CA PRO A 5 7.08 -1.74 17.88
C PRO A 5 7.14 -3.12 18.56
N LYS A 6 7.72 -4.14 17.90
CA LYS A 6 7.84 -5.50 18.44
C LYS A 6 9.11 -5.72 19.26
N CYS A 7 10.26 -5.22 18.80
CA CYS A 7 11.56 -5.51 19.41
C CYS A 7 12.40 -4.29 19.77
N ALA A 8 11.87 -3.08 19.58
CA ALA A 8 12.54 -1.79 19.83
C ALA A 8 13.83 -1.54 19.04
N HIS A 9 14.19 -2.41 18.08
CA HIS A 9 15.33 -2.17 17.20
C HIS A 9 15.15 -0.85 16.42
N ARG A 10 16.18 -0.03 16.42
CA ARG A 10 16.19 1.25 15.70
C ARG A 10 16.73 1.05 14.30
N PHE A 11 16.06 1.65 13.33
CA PHE A 11 16.47 1.58 11.93
C PHE A 11 16.20 2.92 11.22
N GLU A 12 16.79 3.04 10.04
CA GLU A 12 16.62 4.18 9.16
C GLU A 12 15.75 3.81 7.95
N GLY A 13 15.09 4.82 7.36
CA GLY A 13 14.14 4.60 6.27
C GLY A 13 12.80 4.01 6.71
N GLN A 14 12.08 3.43 5.75
CA GLN A 14 10.74 2.85 5.90
C GLN A 14 10.72 1.39 5.37
N PRO A 15 11.50 0.47 5.97
CA PRO A 15 11.55 -0.92 5.51
C PRO A 15 10.30 -1.71 5.90
N ASN A 16 9.66 -2.41 4.98
CA ASN A 16 8.42 -3.19 5.25
C ASN A 16 8.54 -4.22 6.40
N PHE A 17 9.76 -4.68 6.71
CA PHE A 17 10.01 -5.62 7.80
C PHE A 17 11.18 -5.15 8.67
N CYS A 18 11.09 -5.45 9.97
CA CYS A 18 12.18 -5.18 10.90
C CYS A 18 13.38 -6.10 10.60
N PRO A 19 14.59 -5.55 10.36
CA PRO A 19 15.77 -6.34 10.03
C PRO A 19 16.25 -7.22 11.19
N ALA A 20 15.85 -6.90 12.43
CA ALA A 20 16.26 -7.65 13.61
C ALA A 20 15.31 -8.79 14.00
N CYS A 21 14.00 -8.66 13.75
CA CYS A 21 13.00 -9.62 14.27
C CYS A 21 11.93 -10.05 13.26
N GLY A 22 11.98 -9.55 12.02
CA GLY A 22 11.04 -9.90 10.95
C GLY A 22 9.60 -9.40 11.14
N ALA A 23 9.33 -8.53 12.13
CA ALA A 23 8.01 -7.93 12.30
C ALA A 23 7.63 -7.11 11.06
N SER A 24 6.39 -7.22 10.61
CA SER A 24 5.84 -6.31 9.60
C SER A 24 5.76 -4.89 10.18
N LEU A 25 6.30 -3.93 9.45
CA LEU A 25 6.32 -2.52 9.80
C LEU A 25 5.39 -1.78 8.84
N THR A 26 4.32 -1.20 9.37
CA THR A 26 3.40 -0.36 8.60
C THR A 26 3.86 1.09 8.70
N PHE A 27 4.27 1.66 7.58
CA PHE A 27 4.50 3.10 7.47
C PHE A 27 3.31 3.71 6.76
N ASP A 28 2.80 4.78 7.33
CA ASP A 28 1.80 5.58 6.65
C ASP A 28 2.51 6.40 5.55
N HIS A 29 2.51 5.87 4.34
CA HIS A 29 3.08 6.52 3.15
C HIS A 29 2.24 7.73 2.67
N SER A 30 1.16 8.09 3.36
CA SER A 30 0.17 9.09 2.93
C SER A 30 0.57 10.55 3.15
N LYS A 31 1.86 10.89 3.31
CA LYS A 31 2.29 12.30 3.32
C LYS A 31 2.21 12.87 1.89
N GLY A 32 0.99 13.19 1.48
CA GLY A 32 0.58 13.47 0.09
C GLY A 32 -0.21 12.27 -0.40
N GLY A 33 -1.54 12.37 -0.44
CA GLY A 33 -2.44 11.25 -0.76
C GLY A 33 -2.01 10.47 -2.01
N ASP A 34 -2.32 9.17 -2.02
CA ASP A 34 -1.87 8.29 -3.10
C ASP A 34 -2.38 8.80 -4.46
N PRO A 35 -1.50 9.05 -5.44
CA PRO A 35 -1.87 9.69 -6.70
C PRO A 35 -2.80 8.83 -7.57
N LEU A 36 -2.93 7.53 -7.27
CA LEU A 36 -3.80 6.62 -8.00
C LEU A 36 -5.20 6.54 -7.42
N ILE A 37 -5.40 6.86 -6.13
CA ILE A 37 -6.74 6.90 -5.54
C ILE A 37 -7.59 7.96 -6.26
N GLY A 38 -8.79 7.57 -6.68
CA GLY A 38 -9.68 8.42 -7.47
C GLY A 38 -9.42 8.43 -8.97
N ARG A 39 -8.36 7.76 -9.47
CA ARG A 39 -8.10 7.66 -10.91
C ARG A 39 -8.89 6.52 -11.57
N MET A 40 -9.16 6.72 -12.87
CA MET A 40 -9.61 5.67 -13.78
C MET A 40 -8.42 5.05 -14.50
N ILE A 41 -8.26 3.73 -14.40
CA ILE A 41 -7.24 2.94 -15.10
C ILE A 41 -7.90 2.16 -16.24
N GLY A 42 -7.33 2.27 -17.45
CA GLY A 42 -7.84 1.61 -18.65
C GLY A 42 -9.27 2.00 -19.03
N GLY A 43 -9.79 3.09 -18.47
CA GLY A 43 -11.17 3.55 -18.69
C GLY A 43 -12.27 2.69 -18.06
N VAL A 44 -11.93 1.65 -17.30
CA VAL A 44 -12.91 0.69 -16.75
C VAL A 44 -12.74 0.37 -15.27
N TYR A 45 -11.62 0.75 -14.65
CA TYR A 45 -11.36 0.52 -13.23
C TYR A 45 -11.21 1.85 -12.49
N GLN A 46 -12.13 2.15 -11.59
CA GLN A 46 -12.04 3.29 -10.69
C GLN A 46 -11.32 2.88 -9.41
N VAL A 47 -10.15 3.46 -9.13
CA VAL A 47 -9.33 3.14 -7.96
C VAL A 47 -9.92 3.82 -6.71
N GLU A 48 -10.05 3.09 -5.61
CA GLU A 48 -10.72 3.53 -4.38
C GLU A 48 -9.74 3.70 -3.20
N GLU A 49 -8.91 2.69 -2.93
CA GLU A 49 -8.01 2.69 -1.78
C GLU A 49 -6.83 1.73 -1.99
N LEU A 50 -5.69 2.00 -1.35
CA LEU A 50 -4.56 1.09 -1.29
C LEU A 50 -4.84 0.01 -0.24
N ILE A 51 -4.79 -1.26 -0.64
CA ILE A 51 -5.07 -2.41 0.25
C ILE A 51 -3.83 -3.29 0.50
N GLY A 52 -2.72 -3.04 -0.18
CA GLY A 52 -1.46 -3.73 0.09
C GLY A 52 -0.27 -3.14 -0.66
N GLU A 53 0.91 -3.22 -0.06
CA GLU A 53 2.18 -2.80 -0.67
C GLU A 53 3.25 -3.85 -0.37
N GLY A 54 4.11 -4.13 -1.35
CA GLY A 54 5.21 -5.07 -1.21
C GLY A 54 6.30 -4.81 -2.22
N ALA A 55 7.31 -5.69 -2.24
CA ALA A 55 8.49 -5.52 -3.10
C ALA A 55 8.16 -5.42 -4.61
N MET A 56 7.03 -5.99 -5.03
CA MET A 56 6.59 -6.05 -6.43
C MET A 56 5.49 -5.05 -6.76
N GLY A 57 5.31 -4.00 -5.97
CA GLY A 57 4.34 -2.93 -6.23
C GLY A 57 3.19 -2.85 -5.23
N ARG A 58 2.12 -2.18 -5.66
CA ARG A 58 0.97 -1.80 -4.83
C ARG A 58 -0.31 -2.47 -5.33
N VAL A 59 -1.16 -2.87 -4.41
CA VAL A 59 -2.46 -3.49 -4.67
C VAL A 59 -3.54 -2.55 -4.18
N TYR A 60 -4.45 -2.17 -5.05
CA TYR A 60 -5.56 -1.28 -4.75
C TYR A 60 -6.88 -2.02 -4.83
N GLN A 61 -7.84 -1.64 -3.99
CA GLN A 61 -9.24 -1.91 -4.28
C GLN A 61 -9.71 -0.95 -5.37
N ALA A 62 -10.40 -1.48 -6.37
CA ALA A 62 -11.02 -0.72 -7.43
C ALA A 62 -12.41 -1.27 -7.75
N THR A 63 -13.25 -0.44 -8.36
CA THR A 63 -14.52 -0.88 -8.93
C THR A 63 -14.41 -0.97 -10.44
N GLN A 64 -14.69 -2.14 -11.01
CA GLN A 64 -14.90 -2.31 -12.45
C GLN A 64 -16.27 -1.73 -12.82
N VAL A 65 -16.28 -0.50 -13.34
CA VAL A 65 -17.51 0.33 -13.43
C VAL A 65 -18.63 -0.31 -14.23
N GLN A 66 -18.34 -0.97 -15.34
CA GLN A 66 -19.36 -1.60 -16.19
C GLN A 66 -20.08 -2.77 -15.49
N LEU A 67 -19.36 -3.52 -14.65
CA LEU A 67 -19.90 -4.68 -13.94
C LEU A 67 -20.28 -4.36 -12.49
N ARG A 68 -19.99 -3.13 -12.01
CA ARG A 68 -20.12 -2.72 -10.60
C ARG A 68 -19.49 -3.74 -9.63
N LYS A 69 -18.37 -4.34 -10.04
CA LYS A 69 -17.69 -5.38 -9.29
C LYS A 69 -16.44 -4.82 -8.62
N LYS A 70 -16.26 -5.06 -7.32
CA LYS A 70 -15.01 -4.78 -6.62
C LYS A 70 -13.93 -5.77 -7.07
N VAL A 71 -12.74 -5.24 -7.37
CA VAL A 71 -11.57 -5.99 -7.84
C VAL A 71 -10.30 -5.50 -7.13
N ALA A 72 -9.29 -6.35 -7.10
CA ALA A 72 -7.94 -5.96 -6.68
C ALA A 72 -7.09 -5.64 -7.91
N LEU A 73 -6.49 -4.45 -7.95
CA LEU A 73 -5.64 -3.98 -9.03
C LEU A 73 -4.20 -3.88 -8.53
N LYS A 74 -3.32 -4.77 -9.01
CA LYS A 74 -1.89 -4.70 -8.74
C LYS A 74 -1.19 -3.86 -9.81
N ILE A 75 -0.43 -2.86 -9.39
CA ILE A 75 0.39 -1.98 -10.24
C ILE A 75 1.84 -2.03 -9.75
#